data_AF-A0A931MDV3-F1
#
_entry.id   AF-A0A931MDV3-F1
#
_cell.length_a   1.000
_cell.length_b   1.000
_cell.length_c   1.000
_cell.angle_alpha   90.00
_cell.angle_beta   90.00
_cell.angle_gamma   90.00
#
_symmetry.space_group_name_H-M   'P 1'
#
loop_
_entity.id
_entity.type
_entity.pdbx_description
1 polymer ?
#
loop_
_entity_poly.entity_id
_entity_poly.type
_entity_poly.pdbx_seq_one_letter_code
_entity_poly.pdbx_strand_id
1 'polypeptide(L)'
;MKKDYRISKASVEGMSDADYFGALIEPIWPDSSVEDELEHISYGTPGQRALYATTLFMREADNGGIEQFFWNSSSLYSNEVLEGFKLLGMTEYYETPNKALTFFPDSKGPSDWIERQKYIDNRKAEIKSFFEPLNDVIYDEERLYPYFHKYVDTHPEDFFIENENNSS
;
A
#
# COMPACT_ATOMS: atom_id res chain seq x y z
N MET A 1 -20.31 10.88 12.08
CA MET A 1 -19.35 10.28 13.01
C MET A 1 -18.17 9.84 12.16
N LYS A 2 -16.94 10.31 12.42
CA LYS A 2 -15.77 9.87 11.64
C LYS A 2 -15.61 8.38 11.89
N LYS A 3 -15.54 7.56 10.83
CA LYS A 3 -15.35 6.13 10.97
C LYS A 3 -13.96 5.91 11.59
N ASP A 4 -13.90 5.18 12.70
CA ASP A 4 -12.64 4.82 13.34
C ASP A 4 -12.35 3.36 12.97
N TYR A 5 -11.23 3.15 12.30
CA TYR A 5 -10.84 1.87 11.74
C TYR A 5 -9.81 1.13 12.58
N ARG A 6 -9.39 1.72 13.69
CA ARG A 6 -8.48 1.09 14.63
C ARG A 6 -9.18 -0.06 15.34
N ILE A 7 -8.41 -1.07 15.71
CA ILE A 7 -8.90 -2.30 16.31
C ILE A 7 -8.45 -2.43 17.77
N SER A 8 -8.96 -3.42 18.50
CA SER A 8 -8.45 -3.70 19.84
C SER A 8 -7.10 -4.41 19.74
N LYS A 9 -6.12 -4.01 20.54
CA LYS A 9 -4.83 -4.74 20.60
C LYS A 9 -4.98 -6.22 20.97
N ALA A 10 -6.01 -6.56 21.75
CA ALA A 10 -6.30 -7.94 22.13
C ALA A 10 -6.78 -8.81 20.95
N SER A 11 -7.34 -8.22 19.88
CA SER A 11 -7.84 -9.01 18.74
C SER A 11 -6.75 -9.56 17.84
N VAL A 12 -5.50 -9.16 18.06
CA VAL A 12 -4.35 -9.56 17.23
C VAL A 12 -3.24 -10.24 18.04
N GLU A 13 -3.50 -10.57 19.30
CA GLU A 13 -2.52 -11.22 20.17
C GLU A 13 -2.21 -12.64 19.68
N GLY A 14 -0.92 -12.95 19.51
CA GLY A 14 -0.45 -14.27 19.09
C GLY A 14 -0.62 -14.59 17.60
N MET A 15 -1.04 -13.62 16.78
CA MET A 15 -1.09 -13.76 15.33
C MET A 15 0.31 -13.90 14.71
N SER A 16 0.39 -14.53 13.54
CA SER A 16 1.57 -14.46 12.69
C SER A 16 1.75 -13.04 12.14
N ASP A 17 2.93 -12.66 11.65
CA ASP A 17 3.14 -11.32 11.08
C ASP A 17 2.17 -11.01 9.93
N ALA A 18 1.94 -11.98 9.05
CA ALA A 18 1.00 -11.82 7.94
C ALA A 18 -0.43 -11.55 8.42
N ASP A 19 -0.91 -12.34 9.39
CA ASP A 19 -2.25 -12.17 9.97
C ASP A 19 -2.35 -10.88 10.78
N TYR A 20 -1.28 -10.55 11.52
CA TYR A 20 -1.19 -9.35 12.35
C TYR A 20 -1.31 -8.09 11.50
N PHE A 21 -0.44 -7.91 10.51
CA PHE A 21 -0.48 -6.74 9.63
C PHE A 21 -1.73 -6.72 8.76
N GLY A 22 -2.20 -7.88 8.31
CA GLY A 22 -3.48 -8.02 7.61
C GLY A 22 -4.65 -7.47 8.45
N ALA A 23 -4.76 -7.87 9.71
CA ALA A 23 -5.81 -7.40 10.62
C ALA A 23 -5.75 -5.88 10.88
N LEU A 24 -4.55 -5.29 10.91
CA LEU A 24 -4.39 -3.84 11.13
C LEU A 24 -4.98 -2.98 10.00
N ILE A 25 -4.99 -3.51 8.78
CA ILE A 25 -5.42 -2.78 7.57
C ILE A 25 -6.72 -3.32 6.96
N GLU A 26 -7.17 -4.51 7.34
CA GLU A 26 -8.43 -5.11 6.87
C GLU A 26 -9.62 -4.13 6.96
N PRO A 27 -9.81 -3.36 8.04
CA PRO A 27 -10.95 -2.43 8.11
C PRO A 27 -10.96 -1.33 7.06
N ILE A 28 -9.80 -1.00 6.48
CA ILE A 28 -9.65 0.01 5.42
C ILE A 28 -9.48 -0.60 4.03
N TRP A 29 -9.38 -1.93 3.92
CA TRP A 29 -9.24 -2.60 2.63
C TRP A 29 -10.59 -2.57 1.91
N PRO A 30 -10.73 -1.86 0.77
CA PRO A 30 -12.01 -1.73 0.10
C PRO A 30 -12.46 -3.08 -0.46
N ASP A 31 -13.75 -3.38 -0.29
CA ASP A 31 -14.41 -4.51 -0.95
C ASP A 31 -15.25 -4.03 -2.14
N SER A 32 -15.89 -4.96 -2.84
CA SER A 32 -16.72 -4.66 -4.01
C SER A 32 -17.95 -3.79 -3.74
N SER A 33 -18.28 -3.51 -2.48
CA SER A 33 -19.38 -2.63 -2.09
C SER A 33 -18.95 -1.15 -1.94
N VAL A 34 -17.65 -0.87 -1.95
CA VAL A 34 -17.11 0.49 -1.83
C VAL A 34 -17.18 1.20 -3.18
N GLU A 35 -17.97 2.27 -3.27
CA GLU A 35 -18.12 3.06 -4.50
C GLU A 35 -16.92 3.99 -4.76
N ASP A 36 -16.43 4.67 -3.72
CA ASP A 36 -15.24 5.53 -3.78
C ASP A 36 -14.16 4.98 -2.83
N GLU A 37 -13.21 4.24 -3.41
CA GLU A 37 -12.16 3.59 -2.64
C GLU A 37 -11.17 4.59 -2.03
N LEU A 38 -10.89 5.71 -2.70
CA LEU A 38 -10.00 6.76 -2.16
C LEU A 38 -10.65 7.48 -0.99
N GLU A 39 -11.94 7.80 -1.09
CA GLU A 39 -12.68 8.34 0.04
C GLU A 39 -12.69 7.33 1.20
N HIS A 40 -12.93 6.06 0.92
CA HIS A 40 -12.96 5.00 1.93
C HIS A 40 -11.65 4.92 2.73
N ILE A 41 -10.50 4.85 2.06
CA ILE A 41 -9.21 4.76 2.75
C ILE A 41 -8.83 6.05 3.45
N SER A 42 -9.37 7.20 3.03
CA SER A 42 -9.08 8.52 3.65
C SER A 42 -9.55 8.62 5.10
N TYR A 43 -10.47 7.75 5.52
CA TYR A 43 -10.90 7.66 6.91
C TYR A 43 -9.91 6.89 7.80
N GLY A 44 -8.98 6.12 7.22
CA GLY A 44 -7.90 5.45 7.93
C GLY A 44 -6.88 6.43 8.52
N THR A 45 -6.14 5.97 9.54
CA THR A 45 -5.01 6.72 10.07
C THR A 45 -3.85 6.77 9.06
N PRO A 46 -2.86 7.68 9.22
CA PRO A 46 -1.67 7.69 8.39
C PRO A 46 -0.95 6.34 8.34
N GLY A 47 -0.77 5.67 9.49
CA GLY A 47 -0.19 4.35 9.59
C GLY A 47 -0.98 3.27 8.86
N GLN A 48 -2.30 3.22 9.02
CA GLN A 48 -3.14 2.25 8.32
C GLN A 48 -3.05 2.43 6.80
N ARG A 49 -3.20 3.67 6.31
CA ARG A 49 -3.07 3.99 4.88
C ARG A 49 -1.70 3.58 4.32
N ALA A 50 -0.63 3.84 5.07
CA ALA A 50 0.72 3.48 4.67
C ALA A 50 0.93 1.96 4.56
N LEU A 51 0.52 1.18 5.57
CA LEU A 51 0.59 -0.29 5.50
C LEU A 51 -0.28 -0.81 4.35
N TYR A 52 -1.51 -0.32 4.22
CA TYR A 52 -2.41 -0.75 3.15
C TYR A 52 -1.82 -0.52 1.74
N ALA A 53 -1.42 0.70 1.44
CA ALA A 53 -0.96 1.05 0.10
C ALA A 53 0.34 0.33 -0.26
N THR A 54 1.27 0.22 0.70
CA THR A 54 2.54 -0.49 0.45
C THR A 54 2.32 -1.99 0.32
N THR A 55 1.45 -2.61 1.13
CA THR A 55 1.05 -4.02 0.97
C THR A 55 0.37 -4.27 -0.37
N LEU A 56 -0.57 -3.42 -0.79
CA LEU A 56 -1.22 -3.55 -2.10
C LEU A 56 -0.19 -3.46 -3.25
N PHE A 57 0.73 -2.50 -3.18
CA PHE A 57 1.80 -2.37 -4.16
C PHE A 57 2.69 -3.62 -4.23
N MET A 58 3.10 -4.17 -3.08
CA MET A 58 3.90 -5.39 -3.02
C MET A 58 3.17 -6.59 -3.60
N ARG A 59 1.89 -6.78 -3.26
CA ARG A 59 1.10 -7.90 -3.79
C ARG A 59 0.94 -7.83 -5.29
N GLU A 60 0.78 -6.64 -5.86
CA GLU A 60 0.75 -6.46 -7.31
C GLU A 60 2.12 -6.78 -7.94
N ALA A 61 3.20 -6.29 -7.33
CA ALA A 61 4.56 -6.58 -7.76
C ALA A 61 4.90 -8.08 -7.72
N ASP A 62 4.51 -8.78 -6.66
CA ASP A 62 4.74 -10.21 -6.49
C ASP A 62 3.94 -11.05 -7.48
N ASN A 63 2.72 -10.61 -7.84
CA ASN A 63 1.85 -11.34 -8.75
C ASN A 63 2.22 -11.17 -10.24
N GLY A 64 2.67 -9.98 -10.64
CA GLY A 64 2.87 -9.68 -12.06
C GLY A 64 3.85 -8.55 -12.35
N GLY A 65 4.68 -8.18 -11.37
CA GLY A 65 5.59 -7.05 -11.46
C GLY A 65 4.89 -5.71 -11.20
N ILE A 66 5.69 -4.67 -10.98
CA ILE A 66 5.20 -3.30 -10.75
C ILE A 66 4.32 -2.84 -11.93
N GLU A 67 4.56 -3.32 -13.15
CA GLU A 67 3.71 -3.04 -14.30
C GLU A 67 2.26 -3.50 -14.09
N GLN A 68 2.01 -4.56 -13.32
CA GLN A 68 0.66 -5.02 -13.00
C GLN A 68 -0.07 -4.01 -12.10
N PHE A 69 0.61 -3.41 -11.13
CA PHE A 69 0.06 -2.32 -10.31
C PHE A 69 -0.45 -1.16 -11.17
N PHE A 70 0.31 -0.78 -12.22
CA PHE A 70 -0.11 0.26 -13.15
C PHE A 70 -1.16 -0.19 -14.15
N TRP A 71 -1.18 -1.46 -14.55
CA TRP A 71 -2.20 -1.98 -15.45
C TRP A 71 -3.56 -2.15 -14.75
N ASN A 72 -3.56 -2.45 -13.45
CA ASN A 72 -4.75 -2.54 -12.60
C ASN A 72 -5.25 -1.17 -12.11
N SER A 73 -6.42 -1.19 -11.46
CA SER A 73 -6.98 -0.04 -10.75
C SER A 73 -6.12 0.39 -9.55
N SER A 74 -5.28 -0.51 -9.01
CA SER A 74 -4.39 -0.29 -7.87
C SER A 74 -3.49 0.95 -8.00
N SER A 75 -3.14 1.37 -9.22
CA SER A 75 -2.38 2.62 -9.43
C SER A 75 -3.12 3.90 -9.05
N LEU A 76 -4.42 3.85 -8.76
CA LEU A 76 -5.15 4.93 -8.09
C LEU A 76 -4.47 5.33 -6.75
N TYR A 77 -3.82 4.38 -6.09
CA TYR A 77 -3.11 4.56 -4.83
C TYR A 77 -1.65 5.00 -4.98
N SER A 78 -1.19 5.39 -6.17
CA SER A 78 0.24 5.73 -6.40
C SER A 78 0.79 6.77 -5.41
N ASN A 79 0.00 7.78 -5.05
CA ASN A 79 0.42 8.78 -4.06
C ASN A 79 0.49 8.20 -2.65
N GLU A 80 -0.48 7.36 -2.27
CA GLU A 80 -0.49 6.64 -0.99
C GLU A 80 0.74 5.73 -0.85
N VAL A 81 1.12 5.06 -1.93
CA VAL A 81 2.33 4.23 -1.98
C VAL A 81 3.56 5.10 -1.70
N LEU A 82 3.76 6.19 -2.43
CA LEU A 82 4.91 7.07 -2.22
C LEU A 82 4.97 7.65 -0.80
N GLU A 83 3.82 8.08 -0.27
CA GLU A 83 3.72 8.58 1.10
C GLU A 83 4.00 7.49 2.12
N GLY A 84 3.48 6.27 1.90
CA GLY A 84 3.67 5.12 2.77
C GLY A 84 5.12 4.66 2.86
N PHE A 85 5.79 4.48 1.71
CA PHE A 85 7.23 4.14 1.68
C PHE A 85 8.07 5.18 2.46
N LYS A 86 7.74 6.47 2.31
CA LYS A 86 8.41 7.55 3.03
C LYS A 86 8.11 7.50 4.53
N LEU A 87 6.84 7.35 4.91
CA LEU A 87 6.38 7.35 6.30
C LEU A 87 6.96 6.18 7.10
N LEU A 88 7.01 5.01 6.47
CA LEU A 88 7.55 3.78 7.07
C LEU A 88 9.08 3.74 7.09
N GLY A 89 9.75 4.75 6.52
CA GLY A 89 11.21 4.84 6.50
C GLY A 89 11.88 3.81 5.59
N MET A 90 11.18 3.35 4.55
CA MET A 90 11.66 2.38 3.56
C MET A 90 12.56 3.05 2.51
N THR A 91 13.59 3.76 2.95
CA THR A 91 14.43 4.60 2.08
C THR A 91 15.16 3.81 1.00
N GLU A 92 15.47 2.54 1.25
CA GLU A 92 16.13 1.65 0.28
C GLU A 92 15.22 1.24 -0.89
N TYR A 93 13.89 1.27 -0.69
CA TYR A 93 12.90 0.95 -1.72
C TYR A 93 12.18 2.19 -2.27
N TYR A 94 12.26 3.32 -1.57
CA TYR A 94 11.51 4.55 -1.88
C TYR A 94 11.73 5.06 -3.32
N GLU A 95 12.93 4.87 -3.87
CA GLU A 95 13.21 5.29 -5.24
C GLU A 95 12.46 4.46 -6.28
N THR A 96 12.07 3.22 -5.98
CA THR A 96 11.51 2.28 -6.95
C THR A 96 10.13 2.72 -7.44
N PRO A 97 9.12 2.99 -6.59
CA PRO A 97 7.84 3.52 -7.07
C PRO A 97 7.96 4.88 -7.75
N ASN A 98 8.90 5.72 -7.30
CA ASN A 98 9.14 7.02 -7.92
C ASN A 98 9.73 6.89 -9.32
N LYS A 99 10.73 6.01 -9.52
CA LYS A 99 11.30 5.67 -10.84
C LYS A 99 10.24 5.05 -11.74
N ALA A 100 9.41 4.15 -11.22
CA ALA A 100 8.33 3.53 -11.95
C ALA A 100 7.37 4.56 -12.58
N LEU A 101 7.01 5.62 -11.84
CA LEU A 101 6.15 6.69 -12.35
C LEU A 101 6.78 7.48 -13.52
N THR A 102 8.10 7.58 -13.59
CA THR A 102 8.79 8.29 -14.68
C THR A 102 8.66 7.62 -16.05
N PHE A 103 8.16 6.36 -16.10
CA PHE A 103 7.81 5.71 -17.35
C PHE A 103 6.67 6.45 -18.08
N PHE A 104 5.76 7.05 -17.32
CA PHE A 104 4.59 7.74 -17.87
C PHE A 104 4.88 9.21 -18.16
N PRO A 105 4.18 9.82 -19.12
CA PRO A 105 4.27 11.26 -19.37
C PRO A 105 4.02 12.07 -18.09
N ASP A 106 4.76 13.16 -17.89
CA ASP A 106 4.69 14.02 -16.70
C ASP A 106 4.91 13.31 -15.35
N SER A 107 5.52 12.12 -15.38
CA SER A 107 5.65 11.23 -14.21
C SER A 107 4.30 10.89 -13.56
N LYS A 108 3.25 10.83 -14.37
CA LYS A 108 1.88 10.49 -13.96
C LYS A 108 1.28 9.56 -15.01
N GLY A 109 0.80 8.40 -14.58
CA GLY A 109 0.01 7.53 -15.46
C GLY A 109 -1.27 8.24 -15.94
N PRO A 110 -1.82 7.92 -17.12
CA PRO A 110 -3.15 8.38 -17.50
C PRO A 110 -4.15 8.06 -16.39
N SER A 111 -4.99 9.05 -16.05
CA SER A 111 -6.02 8.89 -15.02
C SER A 111 -7.10 7.91 -15.43
N ASP A 112 -7.42 7.87 -16.74
CA ASP A 112 -8.34 6.89 -17.30
C ASP A 112 -7.67 5.50 -17.38
N TRP A 113 -8.36 4.52 -16.82
CA TRP A 113 -7.86 3.15 -16.73
C TRP A 113 -7.66 2.50 -18.11
N ILE A 114 -8.59 2.71 -19.05
CA ILE A 114 -8.54 2.12 -20.39
C ILE A 114 -7.41 2.76 -21.20
N GLU A 115 -7.21 4.07 -21.10
CA GLU A 115 -6.09 4.77 -21.73
C GLU A 115 -4.75 4.29 -21.18
N ARG A 116 -4.65 4.08 -19.86
CA ARG A 116 -3.44 3.56 -19.22
C ARG A 116 -3.12 2.14 -19.67
N GLN A 117 -4.11 1.24 -19.69
CA GLN A 117 -3.92 -0.13 -20.19
C GLN A 117 -3.45 -0.12 -21.65
N LYS A 118 -4.10 0.66 -22.52
CA LYS A 118 -3.67 0.80 -23.93
C LYS A 118 -2.25 1.35 -24.04
N TYR A 119 -1.88 2.32 -23.21
CA TYR A 119 -0.53 2.86 -23.19
C TYR A 119 0.50 1.78 -22.86
N ILE A 120 0.20 0.95 -21.85
CA ILE A 120 1.04 -0.17 -21.41
C ILE A 120 1.11 -1.26 -22.50
N ASP A 121 -0.04 -1.70 -23.01
CA ASP A 121 -0.15 -2.79 -23.98
C ASP A 121 0.51 -2.46 -25.33
N ASN A 122 0.51 -1.20 -25.74
CA ASN A 122 1.19 -0.76 -26.97
C ASN A 122 2.72 -0.65 -26.81
N ARG A 123 3.25 -0.77 -25.58
CA ARG A 123 4.67 -0.58 -25.24
C ARG A 123 5.26 -1.76 -24.48
N LYS A 124 4.72 -2.98 -24.64
CA LYS A 124 5.10 -4.17 -23.84
C LYS A 124 6.61 -4.41 -23.75
N ALA A 125 7.34 -4.27 -24.85
CA ALA A 125 8.79 -4.49 -24.86
C ALA A 125 9.55 -3.41 -24.06
N GLU A 126 9.15 -2.14 -24.19
CA GLU A 126 9.72 -1.02 -23.44
C GLU A 126 9.40 -1.14 -21.95
N ILE A 127 8.15 -1.48 -21.62
CA ILE A 127 7.72 -1.72 -20.24
C ILE A 127 8.53 -2.83 -19.61
N LYS A 128 8.59 -4.00 -20.26
CA LYS A 128 9.34 -5.11 -19.70
C LYS A 128 10.79 -4.70 -19.40
N SER A 129 11.47 -4.11 -20.38
CA SER A 129 12.87 -3.70 -20.19
C SER A 129 13.07 -2.60 -19.14
N PHE A 130 12.07 -1.73 -18.94
CA PHE A 130 12.13 -0.66 -17.95
C PHE A 130 11.86 -1.16 -16.52
N PHE A 131 10.85 -2.02 -16.36
CA PHE A 131 10.38 -2.47 -15.05
C PHE A 131 11.14 -3.68 -14.51
N GLU A 132 11.71 -4.55 -15.37
CA GLU A 132 12.50 -5.71 -14.94
C GLU A 132 13.56 -5.40 -13.87
N PRO A 133 14.47 -4.40 -14.03
CA PRO A 133 15.43 -4.07 -12.98
C PRO A 133 14.80 -3.47 -11.72
N LEU A 134 13.57 -2.93 -11.78
CA LEU A 134 12.85 -2.41 -10.63
C LEU A 134 12.17 -3.54 -9.85
N ASN A 135 11.61 -4.53 -10.56
CA ASN A 135 11.01 -5.73 -9.99
C ASN A 135 12.07 -6.57 -9.24
N ASP A 136 13.33 -6.57 -9.69
CA ASP A 136 14.42 -7.24 -8.97
C ASP A 136 14.78 -6.57 -7.63
N VAL A 137 14.45 -5.29 -7.45
CA VAL A 137 14.72 -4.54 -6.22
C VAL A 137 13.62 -4.78 -5.19
N ILE A 138 12.37 -4.89 -5.64
CA ILE A 138 11.21 -4.96 -4.76
C ILE A 138 10.30 -6.13 -5.13
N TYR A 139 10.27 -7.10 -4.24
CA TYR A 139 9.46 -8.30 -4.26
C TYR A 139 9.40 -8.85 -2.83
N ASP A 140 8.52 -9.80 -2.58
CA ASP A 140 8.30 -10.47 -1.31
C ASP A 140 7.76 -9.50 -0.23
N GLU A 141 6.45 -9.48 -0.07
CA GLU A 141 5.73 -8.69 0.96
C GLU A 141 6.38 -8.79 2.36
N GLU A 142 6.93 -9.95 2.74
CA GLU A 142 7.53 -10.16 4.07
C GLU A 142 8.72 -9.22 4.33
N ARG A 143 9.36 -8.69 3.29
CA ARG A 143 10.42 -7.68 3.42
C ARG A 143 9.94 -6.37 4.04
N LEU A 144 8.64 -6.10 3.99
CA LEU A 144 8.07 -4.91 4.61
C LEU A 144 7.88 -5.07 6.12
N TYR A 145 7.79 -6.30 6.63
CA TYR A 145 7.41 -6.59 8.03
C TYR A 145 8.35 -5.95 9.06
N PRO A 146 9.69 -5.91 8.89
CA PRO A 146 10.56 -5.20 9.81
C PRO A 146 10.24 -3.70 9.93
N TYR A 147 9.81 -3.06 8.83
CA TYR A 147 9.40 -1.64 8.83
C TYR A 147 8.03 -1.46 9.45
N PHE A 148 7.10 -2.38 9.17
CA PHE A 148 5.77 -2.36 9.75
C PHE A 148 5.83 -2.52 11.28
N HIS A 149 6.58 -3.51 11.79
CA HIS A 149 6.80 -3.68 13.23
C HIS A 149 7.35 -2.40 13.86
N LYS A 150 8.43 -1.85 13.30
CA LYS A 150 9.03 -0.62 13.80
C LYS A 150 8.04 0.55 13.85
N TYR A 151 7.22 0.71 12.82
CA TYR A 151 6.25 1.80 12.75
C TYR A 151 5.12 1.58 13.76
N VAL A 152 4.53 0.39 13.82
CA VAL A 152 3.43 0.06 14.73
C VAL A 152 3.86 0.16 16.20
N ASP A 153 5.08 -0.28 16.52
CA ASP A 153 5.64 -0.17 17.88
C ASP A 153 5.83 1.29 18.33
N THR A 154 6.14 2.18 17.39
CA THR A 154 6.40 3.60 17.67
C THR A 154 5.18 4.50 17.52
N HIS A 155 4.12 4.01 16.87
CA HIS A 155 2.86 4.73 16.62
C HIS A 155 1.63 3.82 16.84
N PRO A 156 1.48 3.17 18.01
CA PRO A 156 0.36 2.25 18.25
C PRO A 156 -1.02 2.94 18.15
N GLU A 157 -1.09 4.26 18.37
CA GLU A 157 -2.30 5.07 18.28
C GLU A 157 -2.89 5.13 16.86
N ASP A 158 -2.10 4.84 15.83
CA ASP A 158 -2.56 4.73 14.44
C ASP A 158 -3.35 3.43 14.20
N PHE A 159 -3.22 2.43 15.07
CA PHE A 159 -3.74 1.08 14.81
C PHE A 159 -4.69 0.57 15.89
N PHE A 160 -4.50 1.02 17.12
CA PHE A 160 -5.24 0.53 18.27
C PHE A 160 -6.11 1.61 18.90
N ILE A 161 -7.34 1.23 19.24
CA ILE A 161 -8.17 2.03 20.13
C ILE A 161 -7.61 1.93 21.55
N GLU A 162 -7.56 3.04 22.28
CA GLU A 162 -7.29 2.99 23.71
C GLU A 162 -8.45 2.22 24.38
N ASN A 163 -8.13 1.19 25.15
CA ASN A 163 -9.13 0.56 25.99
C ASN A 163 -9.55 1.59 27.05
N GLU A 164 -10.78 2.10 26.99
CA GLU A 164 -11.41 2.71 28.15
C GLU A 164 -11.45 1.63 29.25
N ASN A 165 -10.46 1.63 30.16
CA ASN A 165 -10.55 1.34 31.59
C ASN A 165 -9.19 0.95 32.18
N ASN A 166 -8.67 1.83 33.02
CA ASN A 166 -8.23 1.49 34.38
C ASN A 166 -8.22 2.77 35.25
N SER A 167 -9.41 3.31 35.49
CA SER A 167 -9.67 4.06 36.71
C SER A 167 -10.46 3.14 37.63
N SER A 168 -9.74 2.40 38.48
CA SER A 168 -10.26 1.77 39.69
C SER A 168 -9.74 2.55 40.89
#